data_AF-A0A1Y4D1F9-F1
#
_entry.id   AF-A0A1Y4D1F9-F1
#
_cell.length_a   1.000
_cell.length_b   1.000
_cell.length_c   1.000
_cell.angle_alpha   90.00
_cell.angle_beta   90.00
_cell.angle_gamma   90.00
#
_symmetry.space_group_name_H-M   'P 1'
#
loop_
_entity.id
_entity.type
_entity.pdbx_description
1 polymer ?
#
loop_
_entity_poly.entity_id
_entity_poly.type
_entity_poly.pdbx_seq_one_letter_code
_entity_poly.pdbx_strand_id
1 'polypeptide(L)'
;MEPTTMKRNDTPLLASRRFFLRASLASAFALGTMPLAGSDVLAAGKGDNVLVVYFSHSGNTRTIAEMIHQRVGGDIVELTSSPA
;
A
#
# COMPACT_ATOMS: atom_id res chain seq x y z
N MET A 1 15.27 -10.75 -47.05
CA MET A 1 14.22 -9.93 -46.39
C MET A 1 14.43 -10.13 -44.91
N GLU A 2 15.19 -9.25 -44.26
CA GLU A 2 15.57 -9.41 -42.84
C GLU A 2 14.43 -8.98 -41.93
N PRO A 3 14.06 -9.74 -40.88
CA PRO A 3 13.05 -9.32 -39.92
C PRO A 3 13.63 -8.24 -39.01
N THR A 4 13.11 -7.01 -39.13
CA THR A 4 13.45 -5.90 -38.26
C THR A 4 13.09 -6.22 -36.82
N THR A 5 14.10 -6.31 -35.95
CA THR A 5 13.93 -6.53 -34.52
C THR A 5 13.43 -5.24 -33.86
N MET A 6 12.18 -5.26 -33.41
CA MET A 6 11.60 -4.19 -32.61
C MET A 6 12.31 -4.14 -31.24
N LYS A 7 13.12 -3.11 -31.02
CA LYS A 7 13.79 -2.82 -29.74
C LYS A 7 12.73 -2.53 -28.68
N ARG A 8 12.57 -3.47 -27.73
CA ARG A 8 11.82 -3.27 -26.48
C ARG A 8 12.40 -2.07 -25.75
N ASN A 9 11.62 -1.00 -25.64
CA ASN A 9 12.02 0.22 -24.94
C ASN A 9 11.67 0.04 -23.47
N ASP A 10 12.60 -0.54 -22.70
CA ASP A 10 12.45 -0.70 -21.26
C ASP A 10 12.59 0.68 -20.60
N THR A 11 11.43 1.25 -20.25
CA THR A 11 11.20 2.47 -19.48
C THR A 11 12.19 2.67 -18.32
N PRO A 12 12.73 3.88 -18.08
CA PRO A 12 13.44 4.20 -16.84
C PRO A 12 12.44 4.47 -15.70
N LEU A 13 11.57 3.51 -15.39
CA LEU A 13 10.76 3.50 -14.16
C LEU A 13 11.58 3.12 -12.91
N LEU A 14 12.87 2.83 -13.07
CA LEU A 14 13.81 2.63 -11.96
C LEU A 14 14.36 3.95 -11.38
N ALA A 15 14.27 5.07 -12.10
CA ALA A 15 14.88 6.34 -11.66
C ALA A 15 14.09 7.06 -10.55
N SER A 16 12.80 6.76 -10.39
CA SER A 16 11.92 7.55 -9.50
C SER A 16 11.95 7.08 -8.04
N ARG A 17 12.08 5.77 -7.76
CA ARG A 17 11.95 5.22 -6.39
C ARG A 17 13.08 5.64 -5.44
N ARG A 18 14.32 5.71 -5.95
CA ARG A 18 15.51 6.07 -5.16
C ARG A 18 15.65 7.57 -4.96
N PHE A 19 15.08 8.37 -5.86
CA PHE A 19 15.06 9.82 -5.70
C PHE A 19 14.17 10.24 -4.53
N PHE A 20 12.98 9.63 -4.39
CA PHE A 20 12.09 9.88 -3.25
C PHE A 20 12.73 9.52 -1.90
N LEU A 21 13.45 8.40 -1.80
CA LEU A 21 14.14 8.02 -0.56
C LEU A 21 15.30 8.96 -0.21
N ARG A 22 15.98 9.54 -1.21
CA ARG A 22 17.03 10.55 -0.99
C ARG A 22 16.45 11.92 -0.66
N ALA A 23 15.28 12.26 -1.20
CA ALA A 23 14.61 13.52 -0.94
C ALA A 23 14.07 13.64 0.51
N SER A 24 13.79 12.54 1.20
CA SER A 24 13.24 12.55 2.56
C SER A 24 14.24 12.78 3.69
N LEU A 25 15.55 12.84 3.43
CA LEU A 25 16.59 13.00 4.47
C LEU A 25 17.05 14.45 4.68
N ALA A 26 16.56 15.43 3.91
CA ALA A 26 17.04 16.81 3.96
C ALA A 26 16.16 17.79 4.77
N SER A 27 15.18 17.32 5.54
CA SER A 27 14.20 18.18 6.25
C SER A 27 14.12 17.94 7.76
N ALA A 28 15.20 17.51 8.41
CA ALA A 28 15.19 17.14 9.84
C ALA A 28 15.83 18.16 10.79
N PHE A 29 15.75 19.49 10.55
CA PHE A 29 16.39 20.43 11.48
C PHE A 29 15.73 21.80 11.73
N ALA A 30 14.42 22.01 11.50
CA ALA A 30 13.86 23.36 11.73
C ALA A 30 12.43 23.47 12.28
N LEU A 31 11.89 22.51 13.04
CA LEU A 31 10.55 22.62 13.64
C LEU A 31 10.51 22.04 15.07
N GLY A 32 11.25 22.67 15.99
CA GLY A 32 11.38 22.24 17.39
C GLY A 32 10.33 22.78 18.37
N THR A 33 9.29 23.51 17.94
CA THR A 33 8.35 24.18 18.88
C THR A 33 6.90 24.24 18.41
N MET A 34 6.42 23.26 17.63
CA MET A 34 4.98 23.13 17.40
C MET A 34 4.38 22.20 18.47
N PRO A 35 3.35 22.64 19.21
CA PRO A 35 2.64 21.75 20.12
C PRO A 35 2.03 20.65 19.26
N LEU A 36 2.37 19.41 19.59
CA LEU A 36 1.73 18.23 19.04
C LEU A 36 0.30 18.24 19.59
N ALA A 37 -0.60 19.00 18.95
CA ALA A 37 -2.03 18.84 19.13
C ALA A 37 -2.30 17.38 18.81
N GLY A 38 -2.57 16.60 19.84
CA GLY A 38 -2.84 15.17 19.73
C GLY A 38 -3.97 14.99 18.74
N SER A 39 -3.62 14.53 17.55
CA SER A 39 -4.59 13.97 16.65
C SER A 39 -5.06 12.70 17.35
N ASP A 40 -6.24 12.74 17.96
CA ASP A 40 -7.05 11.55 18.26
C ASP A 40 -7.50 10.90 16.94
N VAL A 41 -6.54 10.66 16.05
CA VAL A 41 -6.70 9.92 14.82
C VAL A 41 -6.55 8.48 15.25
N LEU A 42 -7.71 7.87 15.48
CA LEU A 42 -7.96 6.44 15.51
C LEU A 42 -7.68 5.77 16.86
N ALA A 43 -8.36 6.22 17.91
CA ALA A 43 -9.01 5.26 18.79
C ALA A 43 -10.17 4.60 18.00
N ALA A 44 -9.84 3.83 16.97
CA ALA A 44 -10.76 2.83 16.45
C ALA A 44 -10.88 1.79 17.56
N GLY A 45 -11.82 2.01 18.48
CA GLY A 45 -12.24 0.96 19.40
C GLY A 45 -12.48 -0.30 18.57
N LYS A 46 -11.97 -1.44 19.06
CA LYS A 46 -12.15 -2.79 18.50
C LYS A 46 -13.41 -2.83 17.64
N GLY A 47 -13.22 -2.69 16.33
CA GLY A 47 -14.27 -2.24 15.44
C GLY A 47 -15.08 -3.43 15.03
N ASP A 48 -16.01 -3.86 15.87
CA ASP A 48 -16.95 -4.95 15.53
C ASP A 48 -17.78 -4.62 14.26
N ASN A 49 -17.75 -3.37 13.80
CA ASN A 49 -18.41 -2.85 12.59
C ASN A 49 -17.43 -2.54 11.44
N VAL A 50 -16.31 -3.26 11.32
CA VAL A 50 -15.37 -3.14 10.18
C VAL A 50 -15.59 -4.30 9.22
N LEU A 51 -15.59 -4.02 7.91
CA LEU A 51 -15.63 -5.05 6.86
C LEU A 51 -14.39 -4.92 5.96
N VAL A 52 -13.57 -5.96 5.93
CA VAL A 52 -12.39 -6.07 5.06
C VAL A 52 -12.78 -6.85 3.79
N VAL A 53 -12.83 -6.18 2.65
CA VAL A 53 -13.08 -6.82 1.34
C VAL A 53 -11.81 -6.83 0.52
N TYR A 54 -11.43 -8.00 -0.01
CA TYR A 54 -10.22 -8.13 -0.84
C TYR A 54 -10.39 -9.11 -2.00
N PHE A 55 -9.54 -9.00 -3.02
CA PHE A 55 -9.36 -10.00 -4.09
C PHE A 55 -7.90 -10.45 -4.09
N SER A 56 -7.67 -11.74 -4.31
CA SER A 56 -6.30 -12.28 -4.34
C SER A 56 -6.16 -13.34 -5.43
N HIS A 57 -5.22 -13.13 -6.36
CA HIS A 57 -4.91 -14.13 -7.39
C HIS A 57 -3.83 -15.10 -6.92
N SER A 58 -2.70 -14.60 -6.42
CA SER A 58 -1.54 -15.40 -5.99
C SER A 58 -1.39 -15.57 -4.48
N GLY A 59 -2.22 -14.91 -3.67
CA GLY A 59 -2.20 -15.05 -2.20
C GLY A 59 -1.66 -13.83 -1.43
N ASN A 60 -0.90 -12.94 -2.06
CA ASN A 60 -0.27 -11.81 -1.35
C ASN A 60 -1.29 -10.91 -0.64
N THR A 61 -2.35 -10.52 -1.36
CA THR A 61 -3.40 -9.66 -0.80
C THR A 61 -4.18 -10.37 0.31
N ARG A 62 -4.37 -11.70 0.20
CA ARG A 62 -5.00 -12.51 1.26
C ARG A 62 -4.20 -12.40 2.56
N THR A 63 -2.89 -12.59 2.50
CA THR A 63 -2.02 -12.48 3.68
C THR A 63 -2.08 -11.10 4.33
N ILE A 64 -2.09 -10.03 3.54
CA ILE A 64 -2.21 -8.67 4.09
C ILE A 64 -3.61 -8.42 4.66
N ALA A 65 -4.67 -8.88 4.00
CA ALA A 65 -6.05 -8.69 4.45
C ALA A 65 -6.32 -9.40 5.79
N GLU A 66 -5.83 -10.63 5.95
CA GLU A 66 -5.88 -11.38 7.21
C GLU A 66 -5.14 -10.63 8.33
N MET A 67 -3.96 -10.08 8.03
CA MET A 67 -3.19 -9.27 8.97
C MET A 67 -3.90 -7.99 9.39
N ILE A 68 -4.64 -7.35 8.48
CA ILE A 68 -5.45 -6.16 8.79
C ILE A 68 -6.62 -6.58 9.67
N HIS A 69 -7.38 -7.61 9.27
CA HIS A 69 -8.53 -8.16 10.01
C HIS A 69 -8.18 -8.53 11.45
N GLN A 70 -7.05 -9.21 11.67
CA GLN A 70 -6.57 -9.55 13.02
C GLN A 70 -6.32 -8.32 13.91
N ARG A 71 -5.96 -7.18 13.32
CA ARG A 71 -5.67 -5.93 14.05
C ARG A 71 -6.92 -5.10 14.30
N VAL A 72 -7.84 -5.06 13.33
CA VAL A 72 -9.02 -4.17 13.36
C VAL A 72 -10.28 -4.85 13.89
N GLY A 73 -10.38 -6.18 13.77
CA GLY A 73 -11.59 -6.94 14.06
C GLY A 73 -12.61 -6.90 12.92
N GLY A 74 -13.87 -7.21 13.24
CA GLY A 74 -14.98 -7.21 12.27
C GLY A 74 -14.97 -8.41 11.32
N ASP A 75 -15.56 -8.22 10.14
CA ASP A 75 -15.75 -9.25 9.12
C ASP A 75 -14.72 -9.16 7.98
N ILE A 76 -14.48 -10.28 7.31
CA ILE A 76 -13.59 -10.36 6.15
C ILE A 76 -14.23 -11.18 5.02
N VAL A 77 -14.15 -10.67 3.79
CA VAL A 77 -14.72 -11.31 2.60
C VAL A 77 -13.73 -11.26 1.44
N GLU A 78 -13.52 -12.42 0.80
CA GLU A 78 -12.76 -12.53 -0.44
C GLU A 78 -13.70 -12.47 -1.65
N LEU A 79 -13.42 -11.57 -2.58
CA LEU A 79 -14.07 -11.52 -3.89
C LEU A 79 -13.52 -12.65 -4.75
N THR A 80 -14.42 -13.40 -5.37
CA THR A 80 -14.09 -14.41 -6.38
C THR A 80 -14.36 -13.83 -7.76
N SER A 81 -13.47 -14.11 -8.72
CA SER A 81 -13.79 -13.83 -10.13
C SER A 81 -14.84 -14.84 -10.58
N SER A 82 -15.90 -14.36 -11.24
CA SER A 82 -16.92 -15.24 -11.84
C SER A 82 -16.24 -16.32 -12.68
N PRO A 83 -16.62 -17.60 -12.54
CA PRO A 83 -16.28 -18.58 -13.55
C PRO A 83 -16.96 -18.16 -14.86
N ALA A 84 -16.17 -18.07 -15.94
CA ALA A 84 -16.67 -17.96 -17.29
C ALA A 84 -16.95 -19.35 -17.86
#